data_AF-A0A090QUT9-F1
#
_entry.id   AF-A0A090QUT9-F1
#
_cell.length_a   1.000
_cell.length_b   1.000
_cell.length_c   1.000
_cell.angle_alpha   90.00
_cell.angle_beta   90.00
_cell.angle_gamma   90.00
#
_symmetry.space_group_name_H-M   'P 1'
#
loop_
_entity.id
_entity.type
_entity.pdbx_description
1 polymer ?
#
loop_
_entity_poly.entity_id
_entity_poly.type
_entity_poly.pdbx_seq_one_letter_code
_entity_poly.pdbx_strand_id
1 'polypeptide(L)' 'MVLFVISLFAEIIANDKPLLVEYDSHWYFPILQQYAETEFGGEFDAEADYTDPYVLI' A
#
# COMPACT_ATOMS: atom_id res chain seq x y z
N MET A 1 -15.28 -24.03 -7.97
CA MET A 1 -13.81 -23.89 -8.08
C MET A 1 -13.38 -22.48 -8.46
N VAL A 2 -14.08 -21.77 -9.34
CA VAL A 2 -13.74 -20.36 -9.71
C VAL A 2 -13.69 -19.43 -8.48
N LEU A 3 -14.66 -19.51 -7.57
CA LEU A 3 -14.68 -18.73 -6.34
C LEU A 3 -13.48 -19.00 -5.42
N PHE A 4 -12.97 -20.23 -5.42
CA PHE A 4 -11.80 -20.62 -4.62
C PHE A 4 -10.51 -19.96 -5.15
N VAL A 5 -10.38 -19.86 -6.48
CA VAL A 5 -9.25 -19.17 -7.10
C VAL A 5 -9.32 -17.67 -6.81
N ILE A 6 -10.50 -17.06 -6.91
CA ILE A 6 -10.69 -15.63 -6.61
C ILE A 6 -10.42 -15.33 -5.13
N SER A 7 -10.81 -16.22 -4.21
CA SER A 7 -10.57 -16.03 -2.77
C SER A 7 -9.08 -16.02 -2.39
N LEU A 8 -8.21 -16.68 -3.17
CA LEU A 8 -6.76 -16.64 -2.93
C LEU A 8 -6.16 -15.26 -3.24
N PHE A 9 -6.82 -14.48 -4.10
CA PHE A 9 -6.44 -13.10 -4.42
C PHE A 9 -7.35 -12.08 -3.72
N ALA A 10 -8.16 -12.51 -2.74
CA ALA A 10 -9.06 -11.61 -2.01
C ALA A 10 -8.29 -10.54 -1.24
N GLU A 11 -7.11 -10.85 -0.69
CA GLU A 11 -6.24 -9.84 -0.07
C GLU A 11 -5.75 -8.76 -1.06
N ILE A 12 -5.77 -9.02 -2.36
CA ILE A 12 -5.42 -8.03 -3.39
C ILE A 12 -6.67 -7.26 -3.82
N ILE A 13 -7.79 -7.95 -4.01
CA ILE A 13 -9.06 -7.38 -4.50
C ILE A 13 -9.76 -6.55 -3.41
N ALA A 14 -9.66 -6.97 -2.16
CA ALA A 14 -10.29 -6.34 -1.00
C ALA A 14 -9.30 -5.50 -0.18
N ASN A 15 -8.09 -5.24 -0.67
CA ASN A 15 -7.18 -4.32 -0.02
C ASN A 15 -7.64 -2.88 -0.27
N ASP A 16 -7.69 -2.08 0.79
CA ASP A 16 -7.92 -0.63 0.69
C ASP A 16 -6.63 0.14 0.37
N LYS A 17 -5.46 -0.54 0.44
CA LYS A 17 -4.13 0.04 0.22
C LYS A 17 -3.66 -0.15 -1.22
N PRO A 18 -2.92 0.82 -1.80
CA PRO A 18 -2.42 0.71 -3.15
C PRO A 18 -1.43 -0.45 -3.29
N LEU A 19 -1.45 -1.09 -4.46
CA LEU A 19 -0.58 -2.23 -4.79
C LEU A 19 0.90 -1.83 -4.82
N LEU A 20 1.17 -0.62 -5.29
CA LEU A 20 2.50 -0.08 -5.53
C LEU A 20 2.49 1.44 -5.32
N VAL A 21 3.52 1.96 -4.68
CA VAL A 21 3.76 3.39 -4.48
C VAL A 21 5.20 3.70 -4.89
N GLU A 22 5.38 4.77 -5.65
CA GLU A 22 6.70 5.32 -5.94
C GLU A 22 6.94 6.52 -5.02
N TYR A 23 8.01 6.48 -4.23
CA TYR A 23 8.41 7.59 -3.38
C TYR A 23 9.93 7.75 -3.42
N ASP A 24 10.42 8.97 -3.62
CA ASP A 24 11.85 9.29 -3.72
C ASP A 24 12.64 8.35 -4.66
N SER A 25 12.09 8.07 -5.85
CA SER A 25 12.64 7.12 -6.84
C SER A 25 12.73 5.65 -6.37
N HIS A 26 12.13 5.30 -5.25
CA HIS A 26 12.04 3.94 -4.70
C HIS A 26 10.62 3.39 -4.84
N TRP A 27 10.52 2.08 -5.06
CA TRP A 27 9.28 1.37 -5.30
C TRP A 27 8.89 0.61 -4.04
N TYR A 28 7.74 0.96 -3.46
CA TYR A 28 7.19 0.36 -2.25
C TYR A 28 5.94 -0.44 -2.57
N PHE A 29 5.74 -1.57 -1.88
CA PHE A 29 4.57 -2.46 -2.08
C PHE A 29 3.74 -2.57 -0.80
N PRO A 30 2.86 -1.59 -0.49
CA PRO A 30 2.10 -1.53 0.75
C PRO A 30 1.22 -2.76 1.02
N ILE A 31 0.83 -3.48 -0.03
CA ILE A 31 0.05 -4.72 0.08
C ILE A 31 0.82 -5.91 0.66
N LEU A 32 2.15 -5.92 0.51
CA LEU A 32 3.01 -6.99 1.01
C LEU A 32 3.62 -6.64 2.35
N GLN A 33 3.85 -5.35 2.59
CA GLN A 33 4.50 -4.85 3.79
C GLN A 33 3.93 -3.49 4.18
N GLN A 34 3.61 -3.34 5.46
CA GLN A 34 3.18 -2.07 6.02
C GLN A 34 4.42 -1.21 6.29
N TYR A 35 4.47 -0.02 5.73
CA TYR A 35 5.52 0.96 5.98
C TYR A 35 4.96 2.12 6.80
N ALA A 36 5.82 2.68 7.67
CA ALA A 36 5.49 3.82 8.51
C ALA A 36 5.57 5.13 7.71
N GLU A 37 4.85 6.15 8.17
CA GLU A 37 4.85 7.50 7.57
C GLU A 37 6.26 8.11 7.52
N THR A 38 7.13 7.76 8.48
CA THR A 38 8.54 8.17 8.54
C THR A 38 9.35 7.77 7.30
N GLU A 39 9.02 6.65 6.64
CA GLU A 39 9.67 6.22 5.39
C GLU A 39 9.28 7.11 4.19
N PHE A 40 8.13 7.78 4.27
CA PHE A 40 7.62 8.72 3.28
C PHE A 40 7.81 10.20 3.69
N GLY A 41 8.69 10.45 4.68
CA GLY A 41 9.01 11.80 5.14
C GLY A 41 8.03 12.41 6.16
N GLY A 42 7.16 11.58 6.75
CA GLY A 42 6.29 11.97 7.87
C GLY A 42 7.01 12.07 9.21
N GLU A 43 6.37 12.73 10.18
CA GLU A 43 6.93 12.94 11.52
C GLU A 43 6.55 11.84 12.52
N PHE A 44 5.62 10.94 12.16
CA PHE A 44 5.07 9.95 13.08
C PHE A 44 5.37 8.50 12.64
N ASP A 45 5.66 7.61 13.60
CA ASP A 45 5.72 6.14 13.40
C ASP A 45 4.32 5.51 13.20
N ALA A 46 3.37 6.28 12.68
CA ALA A 46 2.05 5.79 12.32
C ALA A 46 2.11 5.07 10.97
N GLU A 47 1.12 4.22 10.70
CA GLU A 47 0.97 3.62 9.38
C GLU A 47 0.76 4.71 8.33
N ALA A 48 1.52 4.66 7.23
CA ALA A 48 1.43 5.68 6.19
C ALA A 48 0.04 5.67 5.55
N ASP A 49 -0.57 6.86 5.44
CA ASP A 49 -1.85 7.05 4.76
C ASP A 49 -1.61 7.17 3.25
N TYR A 50 -1.68 6.04 2.55
CA TYR A 50 -1.54 5.97 1.09
C TYR A 50 -2.79 6.39 0.32
N THR A 51 -3.89 6.68 1.02
CA THR A 51 -5.13 7.17 0.42
C THR A 51 -5.12 8.68 0.22
N ASP A 52 -4.12 9.38 0.77
CA ASP A 52 -3.97 10.81 0.56
C ASP A 52 -3.45 11.12 -0.86
N PRO A 53 -4.21 11.88 -1.69
CA PRO A 53 -3.79 12.27 -3.04
C PRO A 53 -2.50 13.13 -3.09
N TYR A 54 -1.94 13.55 -1.95
CA TYR A 54 -0.64 14.23 -1.88
C TYR A 54 0.57 13.35 -2.26
N VAL A 55 0.42 12.02 -2.38
CA VAL A 55 1.49 11.10 -2.80
C VAL A 55 1.62 11.01 -4.34
N LEU A 56 0.80 11.74 -5.10
CA LEU A 56 0.89 11.84 -6.56
C LEU A 56 1.52 13.18 -6.96
N ILE A 57 2.84 13.31 -6.84
CA ILE A 57 3.61 14.36 -7.52
C ILE A 57 4.80 13.78 -8.26
#